data_AF-A0A968PUG5-F1
#
_entry.id   AF-A0A968PUG5-F1
#
_cell.length_a   1.000
_cell.length_b   1.000
_cell.length_c   1.000
_cell.angle_alpha   90.00
_cell.angle_beta   90.00
_cell.angle_gamma   90.00
#
_symmetry.space_group_name_H-M   'P 1'
#
loop_
_entity.id
_entity.type
_entity.pdbx_description
1 polymer ?
#
loop_
_entity_poly.entity_id
_entity_poly.type
_entity_poly.pdbx_seq_one_letter_code
_entity_poly.pdbx_strand_id
1 'polypeptide(L)'
;MKPRNTGNRSSPKSLADVWQEFIQSELRQTSKVGKAFEKGTFYGLENKVLTCYFEDEDSAKKAKGQIEPLKKKLPSALGLCDRVQIYIGKIPQVSLFPRTPLQTLCVEEPDIYNQKSPKALLEAAQKAEIHCHTIYDRLKQRTESLVIEGGVAFLMSFNWRLRVGGTRGFLELLLPVFHPVFGVPYIPSSSLKGAARAWTRQNGKSANEISKILGHLDGKVAQAAKVEFLDAFPIKKCLSVDVATPQWRWQSKNVFYKPEPHLLLSMEQPQFLFGLCPTKPENAHYVPVVEEWLKNALKSGIGSRVSGGYGRALGQSSLSSQSQSYRFELWTQGMYGSEPPSKQNSWNGNPEFRPTAVRGILRYWFRAFALRFYEPSICQTLEDTIFGKLSQQGKVSVSVIYNPPSRIDPYRYDGNIYPYRYDGNIYLEATEKRYLSLLKWLLVFTTH
;
A
#
# COMPACT_ATOMS: atom_id res chain seq x y z
N MET A 1 -40.52 27.36 -26.51
CA MET A 1 -39.16 27.76 -26.95
C MET A 1 -38.56 26.62 -27.76
N LYS A 2 -38.18 26.88 -29.02
CA LYS A 2 -37.54 25.89 -29.91
C LYS A 2 -36.21 25.40 -29.30
N PRO A 3 -35.84 24.12 -29.42
CA PRO A 3 -34.52 23.65 -29.01
C PRO A 3 -33.45 24.25 -29.92
N ARG A 4 -32.45 24.90 -29.31
CA ARG A 4 -31.26 25.40 -30.01
C ARG A 4 -30.39 24.20 -30.40
N ASN A 5 -30.11 24.15 -31.69
CA ASN A 5 -29.17 23.26 -32.36
C ASN A 5 -27.80 23.27 -31.63
N THR A 6 -27.46 22.18 -30.94
CA THR A 6 -26.10 21.96 -30.43
C THR A 6 -25.28 21.37 -31.56
N GLY A 7 -24.55 22.23 -32.28
CA GLY A 7 -23.54 21.80 -33.24
C GLY A 7 -22.50 20.90 -32.58
N ASN A 8 -22.18 19.80 -33.26
CA ASN A 8 -21.07 18.89 -32.98
C ASN A 8 -19.81 19.65 -32.51
N ARG A 9 -19.46 19.57 -31.22
CA ARG A 9 -18.11 19.87 -30.75
C ARG A 9 -17.31 18.57 -30.82
N SER A 10 -16.51 18.46 -31.88
CA SER A 10 -15.53 17.38 -32.06
C SER A 10 -14.55 17.35 -30.89
N SER A 11 -14.16 16.14 -30.47
CA SER A 11 -13.07 15.88 -29.52
C SER A 11 -11.79 16.65 -29.87
N PRO A 12 -10.97 17.08 -28.88
CA PRO A 12 -9.69 17.71 -29.17
C PRO A 12 -8.79 16.73 -29.95
N LYS A 13 -8.32 17.14 -31.13
CA LYS A 13 -7.45 16.34 -32.00
C LYS A 13 -6.10 16.11 -31.33
N SER A 14 -5.52 14.91 -31.47
CA SER A 14 -4.18 14.66 -30.94
C SER A 14 -3.12 15.40 -31.76
N LEU A 15 -1.94 15.67 -31.19
CA LEU A 15 -0.85 16.32 -31.92
C LEU A 15 -0.40 15.51 -33.15
N ALA A 16 -0.51 14.18 -33.08
CA ALA A 16 -0.23 13.30 -34.21
C ALA A 16 -1.25 13.48 -35.34
N ASP A 17 -2.54 13.65 -35.01
CA ASP A 17 -3.59 13.91 -36.01
C ASP A 17 -3.38 15.26 -36.69
N VAL A 18 -3.02 16.30 -35.91
CA VAL A 18 -2.70 17.63 -36.43
C VAL A 18 -1.48 17.58 -37.36
N TRP A 19 -0.45 16.81 -37.00
CA TRP A 19 0.72 16.60 -37.86
C TRP A 19 0.35 15.90 -39.18
N GLN A 20 -0.45 14.83 -39.12
CA GLN A 20 -0.89 14.10 -40.31
C GLN A 20 -1.72 14.96 -41.26
N GLU A 21 -2.67 15.74 -40.73
CA GLU A 21 -3.46 16.69 -41.52
C GLU A 21 -2.58 17.75 -42.20
N PHE A 22 -1.56 18.25 -41.49
CA PHE A 22 -0.61 19.20 -42.05
C PHE A 22 0.18 18.60 -43.22
N ILE A 23 0.79 17.42 -43.05
CA ILE A 23 1.55 16.76 -44.12
C ILE A 23 0.67 16.45 -45.33
N GLN A 24 -0.57 15.99 -45.11
CA GLN A 24 -1.53 15.75 -46.18
C GLN A 24 -1.90 17.05 -46.93
N SER A 25 -2.06 18.16 -46.23
CA SER A 25 -2.33 19.47 -46.86
C SER A 25 -1.15 19.94 -47.72
N GLU A 26 0.08 19.77 -47.22
CA GLU A 26 1.32 20.12 -47.92
C GLU A 26 1.59 19.22 -49.13
N LEU A 27 1.17 17.94 -49.07
CA LEU A 27 1.20 17.00 -50.20
C LEU A 27 0.19 17.39 -51.29
N ARG A 28 -1.04 17.79 -50.92
CA ARG A 28 -2.05 18.29 -51.87
C ARG A 28 -1.58 19.55 -52.61
N GLN A 29 -0.76 20.38 -51.95
CA GLN A 29 -0.13 21.57 -52.55
C GLN A 29 1.16 21.26 -53.31
N THR A 30 1.54 19.99 -53.49
CA THR A 30 2.77 19.54 -54.16
C THR A 30 4.06 20.15 -53.59
N SER A 31 4.05 20.54 -52.32
CA SER A 31 5.17 21.21 -51.67
C SER A 31 6.39 20.29 -51.52
N LYS A 32 7.58 20.90 -51.48
CA LYS A 32 8.84 20.18 -51.18
C LYS A 32 8.85 19.60 -49.76
N VAL A 33 8.20 20.27 -48.80
CA VAL A 33 8.09 19.82 -47.40
C VAL A 33 7.20 18.59 -47.29
N GLY A 34 6.01 18.61 -47.89
CA GLY A 34 5.09 17.46 -47.91
C GLY A 34 5.76 16.21 -48.49
N LYS A 35 6.42 16.33 -49.65
CA LYS A 35 7.16 15.21 -50.28
C LYS A 35 8.34 14.71 -49.44
N ALA A 36 9.01 15.60 -48.71
CA ALA A 36 10.17 15.21 -47.90
C ALA A 36 9.77 14.51 -46.60
N PHE A 37 8.59 14.82 -46.04
CA PHE A 37 8.10 14.26 -44.77
C PHE A 37 6.98 13.21 -44.94
N GLU A 38 6.58 12.89 -46.17
CA GLU A 38 5.56 11.86 -46.48
C GLU A 38 5.87 10.50 -45.86
N LYS A 39 7.15 10.07 -45.94
CA LYS A 39 7.63 8.80 -45.39
C LYS A 39 8.10 8.90 -43.92
N GLY A 40 7.95 10.08 -43.32
CA GLY A 40 8.38 10.35 -41.95
C GLY A 40 7.28 10.07 -40.95
N THR A 41 7.57 9.29 -39.93
CA THR A 41 6.63 9.04 -38.83
C THR A 41 6.86 10.01 -37.69
N PHE A 42 5.81 10.67 -37.23
CA PHE A 42 5.83 11.56 -36.07
C PHE A 42 6.02 10.76 -34.78
N TYR A 43 6.99 11.17 -33.95
CA TYR A 43 7.20 10.58 -32.63
C TYR A 43 6.61 11.44 -31.51
N GLY A 44 6.86 12.75 -31.56
CA GLY A 44 6.41 13.67 -30.53
C GLY A 44 6.96 15.08 -30.71
N LEU A 45 6.42 15.98 -29.90
CA LEU A 45 6.90 17.35 -29.74
C LEU A 45 7.10 17.62 -28.24
N GLU A 46 8.34 17.63 -27.79
CA GLU A 46 8.70 17.87 -26.39
C GLU A 46 9.72 19.00 -26.32
N ASN A 47 9.56 19.93 -25.36
CA ASN A 47 10.48 21.06 -25.16
C ASN A 47 10.82 21.85 -26.45
N LYS A 48 9.83 22.06 -27.32
CA LYS A 48 9.96 22.73 -28.64
C LYS A 48 10.88 22.00 -29.63
N VAL A 49 11.09 20.70 -29.44
CA VAL A 49 11.83 19.82 -30.35
C VAL A 49 10.84 18.85 -31.01
N LEU A 50 10.73 18.93 -32.33
CA LEU A 50 9.92 18.02 -33.13
C LEU A 50 10.77 16.81 -33.53
N THR A 51 10.31 15.61 -33.22
CA THR A 51 11.04 14.37 -33.52
C THR A 51 10.32 13.52 -34.56
N CYS A 52 11.03 13.17 -35.63
CA CYS A 52 10.53 12.32 -36.71
C CYS A 52 11.50 11.16 -37.00
N TYR A 53 10.94 10.00 -37.36
CA TYR A 53 11.69 8.80 -37.75
C TYR A 53 11.45 8.46 -39.22
N PHE A 54 12.50 7.99 -39.90
CA PHE A 54 12.46 7.53 -41.28
C PHE A 54 13.11 6.15 -41.38
N GLU A 55 12.48 5.25 -42.13
CA GLU A 55 13.00 3.87 -42.28
C GLU A 55 14.24 3.80 -43.17
N ASP A 56 14.38 4.72 -44.13
CA ASP A 56 15.48 4.78 -45.08
C ASP A 56 16.31 6.08 -44.96
N GLU A 57 17.62 5.95 -45.17
CA GLU A 57 18.59 7.05 -45.03
C GLU A 57 18.37 8.14 -46.10
N ASP A 58 17.92 7.78 -47.29
CA ASP A 58 17.67 8.71 -48.39
C ASP A 58 16.51 9.66 -48.10
N SER A 59 15.41 9.14 -47.52
CA SER A 59 14.27 9.95 -47.09
C SER A 59 14.63 10.82 -45.89
N ALA A 60 15.44 10.32 -44.95
CA ALA A 60 15.95 11.11 -43.84
C ALA A 60 16.82 12.28 -44.31
N LYS A 61 17.69 12.08 -45.32
CA LYS A 61 18.51 13.15 -45.91
C LYS A 61 17.65 14.21 -46.61
N LYS A 62 16.64 13.80 -47.36
CA LYS A 62 15.68 14.72 -48.01
C LYS A 62 14.92 15.56 -46.98
N ALA A 63 14.47 14.96 -45.89
CA ALA A 63 13.79 15.63 -44.79
C ALA A 63 14.72 16.62 -44.05
N LYS A 64 15.99 16.26 -43.81
CA LYS A 64 16.99 17.16 -43.20
C LYS A 64 17.19 18.44 -44.02
N GLY A 65 17.16 18.35 -45.34
CA GLY A 65 17.25 19.50 -46.24
C GLY A 65 16.02 20.43 -46.24
N GLN A 66 14.93 20.05 -45.57
CA GLN A 66 13.67 20.80 -45.52
C GLN A 66 13.27 21.25 -44.10
N ILE A 67 14.18 21.18 -43.12
CA ILE A 67 13.92 21.55 -41.71
C ILE A 67 13.54 23.04 -41.57
N GLU A 68 14.30 23.96 -42.17
CA GLU A 68 14.02 25.39 -42.05
C GLU A 68 12.73 25.83 -42.77
N PRO A 69 12.43 25.33 -43.98
CA PRO A 69 11.10 25.49 -44.60
C PRO A 69 9.95 24.91 -43.77
N LEU A 70 10.16 23.75 -43.14
CA LEU A 70 9.16 23.12 -42.27
C LEU A 70 8.82 24.02 -41.07
N LYS A 71 9.83 24.52 -40.35
CA LYS A 71 9.61 25.40 -39.18
C LYS A 71 8.73 26.62 -39.48
N LYS A 72 8.89 27.21 -40.67
CA LYS A 72 8.10 28.39 -41.10
C LYS A 72 6.65 28.06 -41.43
N LYS A 73 6.36 26.81 -41.78
CA LYS A 73 5.03 26.36 -42.24
C LYS A 73 4.24 25.61 -41.17
N LEU A 74 4.84 25.32 -40.01
CA LEU A 74 4.18 24.58 -38.94
C LEU A 74 2.88 25.26 -38.49
N PRO A 75 1.77 24.52 -38.37
CA PRO A 75 0.53 25.04 -37.81
C PRO A 75 0.74 25.58 -36.39
N SER A 76 0.07 26.68 -36.05
CA SER A 76 0.08 27.24 -34.68
C SER A 76 -0.39 26.23 -33.62
N ALA A 77 -1.22 25.26 -34.01
CA ALA A 77 -1.68 24.15 -33.18
C ALA A 77 -0.56 23.19 -32.73
N LEU A 78 0.57 23.15 -33.43
CA LEU A 78 1.78 22.40 -33.03
C LEU A 78 2.76 23.27 -32.21
N GLY A 79 2.39 24.49 -31.82
CA GLY A 79 3.24 25.36 -31.00
C GLY A 79 4.54 25.83 -31.68
N LEU A 80 5.38 26.53 -30.91
CA LEU A 80 6.70 26.98 -31.37
C LEU A 80 7.68 25.80 -31.38
N CYS A 81 8.28 25.53 -32.54
CA CYS A 81 9.28 24.49 -32.72
C CYS A 81 10.64 25.12 -33.06
N ASP A 82 11.58 25.07 -32.12
CA ASP A 82 12.91 25.67 -32.27
C ASP A 82 13.87 24.71 -32.99
N ARG A 83 13.69 23.39 -32.84
CA ARG A 83 14.57 22.36 -33.41
C ARG A 83 13.77 21.17 -33.96
N VAL A 84 14.24 20.59 -35.06
CA VAL A 84 13.66 19.38 -35.65
C VAL A 84 14.75 18.31 -35.66
N GLN A 85 14.47 17.16 -35.02
CA GLN A 85 15.35 16.00 -34.97
C GLN A 85 14.83 14.89 -35.87
N ILE A 86 15.72 14.36 -36.71
CA ILE A 86 15.42 13.32 -37.68
C ILE A 86 16.31 12.12 -37.39
N TYR A 87 15.68 10.99 -37.07
CA TYR A 87 16.34 9.72 -36.79
C TYR A 87 16.09 8.72 -37.92
N ILE A 88 17.08 7.86 -38.16
CA ILE A 88 17.01 6.76 -39.13
C ILE A 88 16.74 5.47 -38.37
N GLY A 89 15.77 4.69 -38.84
CA GLY A 89 15.33 3.44 -38.23
C GLY A 89 13.87 3.48 -37.77
N LYS A 90 13.38 2.34 -37.29
CA LYS A 90 12.03 2.25 -36.73
C LYS A 90 11.93 3.10 -35.46
N ILE A 91 10.74 3.68 -35.23
CA ILE A 91 10.43 4.31 -33.94
C ILE A 91 10.84 3.34 -32.83
N PRO A 92 11.61 3.78 -31.82
CA PRO A 92 11.84 2.99 -30.63
C PRO A 92 10.45 2.62 -30.14
N GLN A 93 10.08 1.34 -30.26
CA GLN A 93 8.94 0.86 -29.52
C GLN A 93 9.32 1.15 -28.08
N VAL A 94 8.70 2.17 -27.50
CA VAL A 94 8.67 2.31 -26.06
C VAL A 94 7.98 1.02 -25.64
N SER A 95 8.77 0.00 -25.32
CA SER A 95 8.26 -1.05 -24.47
C SER A 95 7.81 -0.26 -23.25
N LEU A 96 6.49 -0.11 -23.11
CA LEU A 96 5.90 0.33 -21.87
C LEU A 96 6.35 -0.74 -20.88
N PHE A 97 7.52 -0.54 -20.26
CA PHE A 97 7.94 -1.34 -19.15
C PHE A 97 6.75 -1.32 -18.20
N PRO A 98 6.26 -2.50 -17.80
CA PRO A 98 5.06 -2.55 -17.01
C PRO A 98 5.26 -1.66 -15.79
N ARG A 99 4.32 -0.71 -15.63
CA ARG A 99 4.43 0.31 -14.59
C ARG A 99 4.49 -0.36 -13.23
N THR A 100 5.29 0.19 -12.33
CA THR A 100 5.27 -0.18 -10.92
C THR A 100 4.01 0.37 -10.24
N PRO A 101 3.58 -0.17 -9.09
CA PRO A 101 2.45 0.35 -8.34
C PRO A 101 2.50 1.86 -8.10
N LEU A 102 3.66 2.40 -7.68
CA LEU A 102 3.81 3.84 -7.45
C LEU A 102 3.65 4.65 -8.74
N GLN A 103 4.24 4.20 -9.85
CA GLN A 103 4.10 4.87 -11.15
C GLN A 103 2.65 4.88 -11.62
N THR A 104 1.91 3.78 -11.42
CA THR A 104 0.47 3.73 -11.73
C THR A 104 -0.31 4.74 -10.89
N LEU A 105 -0.02 4.85 -9.60
CA LEU A 105 -0.65 5.84 -8.71
C LEU A 105 -0.37 7.28 -9.13
N CYS A 106 0.83 7.57 -9.65
CA CYS A 106 1.21 8.91 -10.10
C CYS A 106 0.64 9.28 -11.48
N VAL A 107 0.52 8.32 -12.40
CA VAL A 107 0.07 8.60 -13.78
C VAL A 107 -1.45 8.62 -13.89
N GLU A 108 -2.14 7.72 -13.20
CA GLU A 108 -3.60 7.66 -13.21
C GLU A 108 -4.21 8.69 -12.25
N GLU A 109 -3.66 9.92 -12.18
CA GLU A 109 -4.14 10.98 -11.29
C GLU A 109 -5.67 10.93 -11.21
N PRO A 110 -6.24 10.62 -10.03
CA PRO A 110 -7.67 10.49 -9.93
C PRO A 110 -8.23 11.84 -10.31
N ASP A 111 -9.18 11.83 -11.22
CA ASP A 111 -9.91 13.03 -11.62
C ASP A 111 -10.68 13.54 -10.39
N ILE A 112 -10.00 14.34 -9.57
CA ILE A 112 -10.44 14.81 -8.25
C ILE A 112 -11.73 15.64 -8.39
N TYR A 113 -11.98 16.15 -9.59
CA TYR A 113 -13.16 16.92 -9.95
C TYR A 113 -14.37 16.06 -10.32
N ASN A 114 -14.18 14.81 -10.74
CA ASN A 114 -15.24 13.94 -11.23
C ASN A 114 -15.72 12.86 -10.23
N GLN A 115 -15.36 12.96 -8.94
CA GLN A 115 -15.85 12.07 -7.88
C GLN A 115 -15.72 10.56 -8.19
N LYS A 116 -14.74 10.16 -9.02
CA LYS A 116 -14.50 8.74 -9.27
C LYS A 116 -14.05 8.08 -7.96
N SER A 117 -14.73 7.01 -7.58
CA SER A 117 -14.35 6.20 -6.42
C SER A 117 -12.86 5.82 -6.52
N PRO A 118 -12.05 6.03 -5.47
CA PRO A 118 -10.62 5.73 -5.50
C PRO A 118 -10.33 4.24 -5.73
N LYS A 119 -11.35 3.37 -5.64
CA LYS A 119 -11.24 1.92 -5.83
C LYS A 119 -10.50 1.53 -7.11
N ALA A 120 -10.88 2.10 -8.26
CA ALA A 120 -10.28 1.75 -9.55
C ALA A 120 -8.77 2.03 -9.59
N LEU A 121 -8.35 3.17 -9.03
CA LEU A 121 -6.94 3.55 -8.92
C LEU A 121 -6.16 2.59 -8.02
N LEU A 122 -6.72 2.21 -6.87
CA LEU A 122 -6.07 1.26 -5.98
C LEU A 122 -5.98 -0.14 -6.60
N GLU A 123 -7.02 -0.58 -7.33
CA GLU A 123 -7.01 -1.84 -8.07
C GLU A 123 -6.00 -1.84 -9.22
N ALA A 124 -5.83 -0.73 -9.92
CA ALA A 124 -4.81 -0.56 -10.95
C ALA A 124 -3.40 -0.68 -10.34
N ALA A 125 -3.16 -0.04 -9.21
CA ALA A 125 -1.89 -0.16 -8.47
C ALA A 125 -1.62 -1.59 -7.97
N GLN A 126 -2.64 -2.29 -7.47
CA GLN A 126 -2.54 -3.71 -7.11
C GLN A 126 -2.18 -4.58 -8.33
N LYS A 127 -2.84 -4.38 -9.48
CA LYS A 127 -2.56 -5.14 -10.71
C LYS A 127 -1.15 -4.91 -11.23
N ALA A 128 -0.65 -3.68 -11.14
CA ALA A 128 0.70 -3.31 -11.55
C ALA A 128 1.81 -4.10 -10.82
N GLU A 129 1.56 -4.55 -9.58
CA GLU A 129 2.52 -5.34 -8.81
C GLU A 129 2.83 -6.71 -9.43
N ILE A 130 1.93 -7.27 -10.26
CA ILE A 130 2.12 -8.57 -10.93
C ILE A 130 3.43 -8.59 -11.74
N HIS A 131 3.85 -7.45 -12.26
CA HIS A 131 5.07 -7.32 -13.07
C HIS A 131 6.34 -7.06 -12.25
N CYS A 132 6.26 -7.00 -10.92
CA CYS A 132 7.39 -6.63 -10.05
C CYS A 132 8.22 -7.82 -9.53
N HIS A 133 7.96 -9.06 -9.98
CA HIS A 133 8.68 -10.26 -9.51
C HIS A 133 10.20 -10.14 -9.66
N THR A 134 10.69 -9.68 -10.82
CA THR A 134 12.13 -9.50 -11.07
C THR A 134 12.76 -8.44 -10.16
N ILE A 135 11.98 -7.41 -9.78
CA ILE A 135 12.40 -6.39 -8.82
C ILE A 135 12.58 -7.04 -7.44
N TYR A 136 11.60 -7.82 -6.99
CA TYR A 136 11.67 -8.52 -5.71
C TYR A 136 12.84 -9.51 -5.63
N ASP A 137 13.06 -10.31 -6.68
CA ASP A 137 14.19 -11.25 -6.72
C ASP A 137 15.54 -10.52 -6.61
N ARG A 138 15.70 -9.42 -7.36
CA ARG A 138 16.92 -8.61 -7.32
C ARG A 138 17.13 -7.95 -5.95
N LEU A 139 16.07 -7.47 -5.31
CA LEU A 139 16.16 -6.84 -3.98
C LEU A 139 16.46 -7.87 -2.89
N LYS A 140 15.91 -9.09 -3.02
CA LYS A 140 16.25 -10.22 -2.16
C LYS A 140 17.74 -10.57 -2.28
N GLN A 141 18.24 -10.79 -3.50
CA GLN A 141 19.66 -11.07 -3.75
C GLN A 141 20.58 -9.96 -3.23
N ARG A 142 20.18 -8.69 -3.40
CA ARG A 142 20.92 -7.55 -2.85
C ARG A 142 20.96 -7.56 -1.33
N THR A 143 19.86 -7.87 -0.67
CA THR A 143 19.82 -8.00 0.79
C THR A 143 20.78 -9.11 1.26
N GLU A 144 20.74 -10.27 0.61
CA GLU A 144 21.65 -11.39 0.89
C GLU A 144 23.13 -11.01 0.66
N SER A 145 23.42 -10.22 -0.38
CA SER A 145 24.79 -9.77 -0.69
C SER A 145 25.30 -8.66 0.23
N LEU A 146 24.40 -7.82 0.76
CA LEU A 146 24.75 -6.73 1.68
C LEU A 146 24.98 -7.21 3.12
N VAL A 147 24.42 -8.37 3.47
CA VAL A 147 24.68 -9.01 4.76
C VAL A 147 26.07 -9.65 4.71
N ILE A 148 27.06 -8.86 5.13
CA ILE A 148 28.47 -9.26 5.23
C ILE A 148 28.74 -10.20 6.41
N GLU A 149 29.99 -10.66 6.54
CA GLU A 149 30.46 -11.46 7.68
C GLU A 149 30.11 -10.79 9.03
N GLY A 150 29.48 -11.56 9.92
CA GLY A 150 28.96 -11.08 11.20
C GLY A 150 27.57 -10.44 11.15
N GLY A 151 26.95 -10.32 9.96
CA GLY A 151 25.55 -9.96 9.77
C GLY A 151 24.61 -11.17 9.81
N VAL A 152 23.30 -10.92 9.79
CA VAL A 152 22.27 -11.97 9.68
C VAL A 152 21.16 -11.55 8.73
N ALA A 153 20.71 -12.51 7.93
CA ALA A 153 19.51 -12.41 7.12
C ALA A 153 18.48 -13.43 7.61
N PHE A 154 17.23 -13.01 7.83
CA PHE A 154 16.18 -13.92 8.27
C PHE A 154 14.83 -13.60 7.63
N LEU A 155 14.05 -14.64 7.34
CA LEU A 155 12.71 -14.52 6.79
C LEU A 155 11.68 -14.40 7.92
N MET A 156 10.70 -13.50 7.74
CA MET A 156 9.47 -13.52 8.53
C MET A 156 8.26 -13.40 7.62
N SER A 157 7.22 -14.15 7.98
CA SER A 157 5.91 -14.11 7.32
C SER A 157 4.89 -13.47 8.26
N PHE A 158 3.91 -12.77 7.69
CA PHE A 158 2.83 -12.13 8.44
C PHE A 158 1.53 -12.92 8.31
N ASN A 159 0.73 -12.94 9.38
CA ASN A 159 -0.48 -13.77 9.46
C ASN A 159 -1.66 -13.23 8.63
N TRP A 160 -1.74 -11.90 8.49
CA TRP A 160 -2.82 -11.20 7.82
C TRP A 160 -2.28 -9.97 7.09
N ARG A 161 -2.89 -8.79 7.24
CA ARG A 161 -2.52 -7.59 6.49
C ARG A 161 -1.49 -6.75 7.23
N LEU A 162 -0.53 -6.18 6.51
CA LEU A 162 0.46 -5.23 6.99
C LEU A 162 0.29 -3.90 6.24
N ARG A 163 0.40 -2.78 6.97
CA ARG A 163 0.49 -1.45 6.37
C ARG A 163 1.49 -0.61 7.14
N VAL A 164 2.67 -0.43 6.55
CA VAL A 164 3.68 0.51 7.02
C VAL A 164 3.52 1.81 6.23
N GLY A 165 3.42 2.94 6.92
CA GLY A 165 3.17 4.24 6.31
C GLY A 165 2.30 5.15 7.17
N GLY A 166 2.19 6.40 6.74
CA GLY A 166 1.49 7.46 7.47
C GLY A 166 -0.02 7.27 7.56
N THR A 167 -0.65 8.15 8.34
CA THR A 167 -2.12 8.20 8.50
C THR A 167 -2.81 8.88 7.32
N ARG A 168 -2.10 9.63 6.49
CA ARG A 168 -2.58 10.27 5.25
C ARG A 168 -1.51 10.10 4.18
N GLY A 169 -1.90 9.60 3.01
CA GLY A 169 -1.03 9.44 1.84
C GLY A 169 -1.42 10.42 0.73
N PHE A 170 -0.85 10.19 -0.46
CA PHE A 170 -1.17 10.91 -1.68
C PHE A 170 -2.70 10.98 -1.89
N LEU A 171 -3.23 12.18 -2.09
CA LEU A 171 -4.66 12.43 -2.37
C LEU A 171 -5.62 11.88 -1.30
N GLU A 172 -5.23 11.98 -0.02
CA GLU A 172 -5.99 11.44 1.14
C GLU A 172 -6.19 9.90 1.08
N LEU A 173 -5.49 9.21 0.16
CA LEU A 173 -5.48 7.76 0.09
C LEU A 173 -4.65 7.19 1.23
N LEU A 174 -5.13 6.08 1.77
CA LEU A 174 -4.43 5.33 2.81
C LEU A 174 -3.50 4.31 2.16
N LEU A 175 -2.26 4.70 1.88
CA LEU A 175 -1.28 3.89 1.15
C LEU A 175 -0.20 3.31 2.08
N PRO A 176 0.42 2.16 1.74
CA PRO A 176 1.70 1.78 2.31
C PRO A 176 2.82 2.70 1.78
N VAL A 177 3.98 2.68 2.43
CA VAL A 177 5.17 3.35 1.88
C VAL A 177 5.64 2.59 0.64
N PHE A 178 5.79 3.31 -0.47
CA PHE A 178 6.43 2.81 -1.68
C PHE A 178 7.87 3.31 -1.77
N HIS A 179 8.79 2.46 -2.22
CA HIS A 179 10.17 2.86 -2.45
C HIS A 179 10.22 3.83 -3.64
N PRO A 180 10.82 5.04 -3.49
CA PRO A 180 10.71 6.10 -4.50
C PRO A 180 11.31 5.71 -5.86
N VAL A 181 12.32 4.84 -5.86
CA VAL A 181 13.01 4.39 -7.08
C VAL A 181 12.41 3.11 -7.65
N PHE A 182 12.00 2.17 -6.79
CA PHE A 182 11.57 0.84 -7.23
C PHE A 182 10.06 0.75 -7.41
N GLY A 183 9.30 1.71 -6.87
CA GLY A 183 7.85 1.81 -6.97
C GLY A 183 7.07 0.66 -6.33
N VAL A 184 7.73 -0.19 -5.53
CA VAL A 184 7.16 -1.31 -4.79
C VAL A 184 7.00 -0.98 -3.31
N PRO A 185 6.04 -1.60 -2.60
CA PRO A 185 5.90 -1.39 -1.16
C PRO A 185 7.11 -1.93 -0.40
N TYR A 186 7.47 -1.28 0.71
CA TYR A 186 8.58 -1.72 1.56
C TYR A 186 8.42 -1.29 3.01
N ILE A 187 9.25 -1.84 3.90
CA ILE A 187 9.38 -1.38 5.28
C ILE A 187 10.71 -0.62 5.40
N PRO A 188 10.68 0.70 5.66
CA PRO A 188 11.90 1.45 5.88
C PRO A 188 12.67 0.91 7.09
N SER A 189 14.00 0.84 6.97
CA SER A 189 14.97 0.53 8.04
C SER A 189 14.74 1.35 9.30
N SER A 190 14.36 2.63 9.16
CA SER A 190 13.99 3.51 10.27
C SER A 190 12.77 3.01 11.04
N SER A 191 11.78 2.43 10.35
CA SER A 191 10.60 1.82 10.97
C SER A 191 10.96 0.53 11.72
N LEU A 192 11.86 -0.29 11.16
CA LEU A 192 12.37 -1.51 11.81
C LEU A 192 13.14 -1.18 13.09
N LYS A 193 14.07 -0.24 13.00
CA LYS A 193 14.85 0.26 14.13
C LYS A 193 13.94 0.88 15.20
N GLY A 194 12.93 1.64 14.78
CA GLY A 194 11.92 2.21 15.66
C GLY A 194 11.11 1.14 16.41
N ALA A 195 10.69 0.09 15.71
CA ALA A 195 9.97 -1.03 16.29
C ALA A 195 10.81 -1.80 17.32
N ALA A 196 12.06 -2.16 16.99
CA ALA A 196 12.99 -2.81 17.90
C ALA A 196 13.26 -1.96 19.15
N ARG A 197 13.47 -0.64 18.97
CA ARG A 197 13.63 0.32 20.08
C ARG A 197 12.38 0.43 20.96
N ALA A 198 11.19 0.48 20.37
CA ALA A 198 9.95 0.58 21.13
C ALA A 198 9.71 -0.69 21.96
N TRP A 199 9.91 -1.87 21.35
CA TRP A 199 9.75 -3.15 22.02
C TRP A 199 10.73 -3.30 23.19
N THR A 200 12.01 -3.00 22.99
CA THR A 200 13.03 -3.10 24.06
C THR A 200 12.73 -2.19 25.26
N ARG A 201 12.30 -0.93 25.01
CA ARG A 201 11.88 -0.01 26.07
C ARG A 201 10.71 -0.55 26.89
N GLN A 202 9.72 -1.15 26.22
CA GLN A 202 8.55 -1.73 26.87
C GLN A 202 8.90 -2.98 27.69
N ASN A 203 9.98 -3.68 27.34
CA ASN A 203 10.45 -4.90 27.99
C ASN A 203 11.60 -4.65 28.98
N GLY A 204 11.69 -3.44 29.54
CA GLY A 204 12.53 -3.15 30.71
C GLY A 204 14.03 -2.98 30.44
N LYS A 205 14.45 -2.90 29.17
CA LYS A 205 15.84 -2.58 28.83
C LYS A 205 16.17 -1.11 29.14
N SER A 206 17.34 -0.88 29.73
CA SER A 206 17.74 0.48 30.11
C SER A 206 17.92 1.37 28.88
N ALA A 207 17.56 2.65 28.99
CA ALA A 207 17.73 3.60 27.90
C ALA A 207 19.19 3.71 27.42
N ASN A 208 20.14 3.50 28.33
CA ASN A 208 21.57 3.51 28.03
C ASN A 208 22.01 2.32 27.16
N GLU A 209 21.57 1.10 27.49
CA GLU A 209 21.85 -0.11 26.69
C GLU A 209 21.28 0.02 25.27
N ILE A 210 20.03 0.50 25.16
CA ILE A 210 19.36 0.71 23.88
C ILE A 210 20.10 1.76 23.05
N SER A 211 20.50 2.88 23.66
CA SER A 211 21.23 3.95 22.97
C SER A 211 22.64 3.53 22.56
N LYS A 212 23.30 2.69 23.38
CA LYS A 212 24.60 2.10 23.06
C LYS A 212 24.53 1.24 21.81
N ILE A 213 23.50 0.40 21.66
CA ILE A 213 23.38 -0.59 20.57
C ILE A 213 22.72 0.02 19.32
N LEU A 214 21.60 0.72 19.48
CA LEU A 214 20.84 1.30 18.36
C LEU A 214 21.27 2.74 18.05
N GLY A 215 22.21 3.32 18.79
CA GLY A 215 22.59 4.72 18.65
C GLY A 215 21.52 5.67 19.18
N HIS A 216 21.89 6.93 19.36
CA HIS A 216 20.95 8.01 19.67
C HIS A 216 21.46 9.33 19.12
N LEU A 217 20.55 10.27 18.96
CA LEU A 217 20.84 11.66 18.65
C LEU A 217 19.98 12.51 19.57
N ASP A 218 20.62 13.27 20.45
CA ASP A 218 19.97 14.21 21.37
C ASP A 218 20.73 15.54 21.35
N GLY A 219 20.20 16.51 20.60
CA GLY A 219 20.87 17.78 20.34
C GLY A 219 22.26 17.58 19.74
N LYS A 220 23.31 17.89 20.52
CA LYS A 220 24.73 17.74 20.12
C LYS A 220 25.33 16.39 20.49
N VAL A 221 24.65 15.57 21.29
CA VAL A 221 25.12 14.24 21.68
C VAL A 221 24.68 13.24 20.62
N ALA A 222 25.65 12.69 19.89
CA ALA A 222 25.41 11.70 18.86
C ALA A 222 26.19 10.43 19.17
N GLN A 223 25.50 9.29 19.20
CA GLN A 223 26.13 7.98 19.30
C GLN A 223 25.71 7.14 18.10
N ALA A 224 26.71 6.68 17.33
CA ALA A 224 26.48 5.79 16.21
C ALA A 224 25.90 4.45 16.70
N ALA A 225 24.98 3.89 15.91
CA ALA A 225 24.48 2.54 16.14
C ALA A 225 25.61 1.51 15.97
N LYS A 226 25.48 0.37 16.63
CA LYS A 226 26.39 -0.77 16.46
C LYS A 226 25.90 -1.71 15.37
N VAL A 227 24.58 -1.76 15.14
CA VAL A 227 23.92 -2.58 14.14
C VAL A 227 23.11 -1.71 13.17
N GLU A 228 23.31 -1.95 11.88
CA GLU A 228 22.58 -1.37 10.76
C GLU A 228 21.37 -2.24 10.41
N PHE A 229 20.27 -1.58 10.05
CA PHE A 229 19.06 -2.21 9.56
C PHE A 229 18.98 -1.94 8.07
N LEU A 230 18.85 -2.98 7.26
CA LEU A 230 18.54 -2.81 5.85
C LEU A 230 17.04 -2.57 5.67
N ASP A 231 16.68 -1.87 4.59
CA ASP A 231 15.28 -1.77 4.17
C ASP A 231 14.74 -3.17 3.81
N ALA A 232 13.52 -3.47 4.24
CA ALA A 232 12.92 -4.78 3.98
C ALA A 232 11.89 -4.69 2.85
N PHE A 233 12.07 -5.53 1.83
CA PHE A 233 11.18 -5.64 0.68
C PHE A 233 10.43 -6.97 0.71
N PRO A 234 9.18 -7.02 0.21
CA PRO A 234 8.49 -8.28 0.00
C PRO A 234 9.29 -9.19 -0.94
N ILE A 235 9.27 -10.49 -0.68
CA ILE A 235 9.90 -11.46 -1.59
C ILE A 235 8.96 -11.89 -2.73
N LYS A 236 7.68 -11.51 -2.65
CA LYS A 236 6.63 -11.83 -3.62
C LYS A 236 5.55 -10.74 -3.59
N LYS A 237 4.72 -10.71 -4.64
CA LYS A 237 3.55 -9.82 -4.70
C LYS A 237 2.65 -10.02 -3.49
N CYS A 238 2.22 -8.92 -2.88
CA CYS A 238 1.37 -8.94 -1.69
C CYS A 238 0.43 -7.74 -1.58
N LEU A 239 0.51 -6.75 -2.48
CA LEU A 239 -0.35 -5.59 -2.48
C LEU A 239 -1.81 -6.00 -2.69
N SER A 240 -2.70 -5.48 -1.86
CA SER A 240 -4.11 -5.85 -1.83
C SER A 240 -4.95 -4.65 -1.40
N VAL A 241 -6.00 -4.35 -2.17
CA VAL A 241 -7.01 -3.35 -1.80
C VAL A 241 -7.77 -3.85 -0.58
N ASP A 242 -7.92 -2.95 0.39
CA ASP A 242 -8.56 -3.22 1.66
C ASP A 242 -9.55 -2.11 2.00
N VAL A 243 -10.34 -2.35 3.05
CA VAL A 243 -11.29 -1.38 3.59
C VAL A 243 -11.20 -1.35 5.11
N ALA A 244 -11.19 -0.13 5.66
CA ALA A 244 -11.40 0.11 7.07
C ALA A 244 -12.77 0.78 7.25
N THR A 245 -13.68 0.11 7.96
CA THR A 245 -15.04 0.62 8.18
C THR A 245 -15.27 0.91 9.67
N PRO A 246 -14.91 2.10 10.20
CA PRO A 246 -15.38 2.52 11.52
C PRO A 246 -16.91 2.47 11.56
N GLN A 247 -17.44 1.56 12.38
CA GLN A 247 -18.89 1.34 12.51
C GLN A 247 -19.55 2.30 13.51
N TRP A 248 -18.79 2.69 14.55
CA TRP A 248 -19.29 3.44 15.69
C TRP A 248 -18.45 4.68 15.92
N ARG A 249 -19.12 5.81 16.21
CA ARG A 249 -18.46 7.10 16.44
C ARG A 249 -18.99 7.77 17.69
N TRP A 250 -18.06 8.28 18.51
CA TRP A 250 -18.38 9.22 19.57
C TRP A 250 -18.71 10.58 18.93
N GLN A 251 -19.89 11.11 19.25
CA GLN A 251 -20.27 12.47 18.91
C GLN A 251 -20.86 13.11 20.16
N SER A 252 -20.15 14.10 20.69
CA SER A 252 -20.42 14.73 21.98
C SER A 252 -20.45 13.69 23.10
N LYS A 253 -21.65 13.31 23.58
CA LYS A 253 -21.86 12.34 24.67
C LYS A 253 -22.52 11.04 24.21
N ASN A 254 -22.76 10.89 22.91
CA ASN A 254 -23.49 9.75 22.35
C ASN A 254 -22.60 8.93 21.43
N VAL A 255 -22.87 7.62 21.37
CA VAL A 255 -22.24 6.71 20.41
C VAL A 255 -23.24 6.44 19.30
N PHE A 256 -22.89 6.82 18.07
CA PHE A 256 -23.74 6.59 16.90
C PHE A 256 -23.22 5.45 16.05
N TYR A 257 -24.13 4.60 15.57
CA TYR A 257 -23.85 3.62 14.54
C TYR A 257 -23.93 4.29 13.17
N LYS A 258 -22.77 4.49 12.53
CA LYS A 258 -22.66 5.04 11.19
C LYS A 258 -21.42 4.44 10.50
N PRO A 259 -21.57 3.27 9.86
CA PRO A 259 -20.49 2.64 9.10
C PRO A 259 -20.02 3.54 7.96
N GLU A 260 -18.73 3.88 7.97
CA GLU A 260 -18.12 4.68 6.90
C GLU A 260 -16.90 3.93 6.34
N PRO A 261 -17.02 3.28 5.17
CA PRO A 261 -15.92 2.52 4.58
C PRO A 261 -14.85 3.44 3.99
N HIS A 262 -13.59 3.24 4.40
CA HIS A 262 -12.43 3.92 3.87
C HIS A 262 -11.53 2.92 3.15
N LEU A 263 -11.42 3.06 1.83
CA LEU A 263 -10.54 2.22 1.01
C LEU A 263 -9.07 2.56 1.24
N LEU A 264 -8.23 1.52 1.18
CA LEU A 264 -6.80 1.63 1.43
C LEU A 264 -6.02 0.55 0.68
N LEU A 265 -4.72 0.75 0.51
CA LEU A 265 -3.80 -0.31 0.09
C LEU A 265 -3.08 -0.89 1.31
N SER A 266 -2.96 -2.21 1.30
CA SER A 266 -2.28 -3.00 2.32
C SER A 266 -1.46 -4.10 1.67
N MET A 267 -0.59 -4.74 2.43
CA MET A 267 0.09 -5.96 2.02
C MET A 267 -0.58 -7.15 2.69
N GLU A 268 -1.15 -8.08 1.93
CA GLU A 268 -1.84 -9.28 2.39
C GLU A 268 -0.86 -10.46 2.55
N GLN A 269 -0.77 -10.98 3.77
CA GLN A 269 0.13 -12.06 4.18
C GLN A 269 1.54 -11.96 3.60
N PRO A 270 2.20 -10.79 3.69
CA PRO A 270 3.49 -10.62 3.07
C PRO A 270 4.56 -11.45 3.76
N GLN A 271 5.61 -11.75 3.02
CA GLN A 271 6.84 -12.36 3.52
C GLN A 271 8.01 -11.47 3.13
N PHE A 272 8.88 -11.21 4.11
CA PHE A 272 10.01 -10.30 3.98
C PHE A 272 11.30 -11.02 4.35
N LEU A 273 12.38 -10.66 3.66
CA LEU A 273 13.75 -10.95 4.10
C LEU A 273 14.27 -9.70 4.82
N PHE A 274 14.65 -9.86 6.08
CA PHE A 274 15.26 -8.80 6.88
C PHE A 274 16.77 -9.01 6.93
N GLY A 275 17.53 -7.93 6.74
CA GLY A 275 18.98 -7.93 6.86
C GLY A 275 19.46 -7.01 7.98
N LEU A 276 20.36 -7.52 8.82
CA LEU A 276 21.05 -6.77 9.86
C LEU A 276 22.56 -6.91 9.66
N CYS A 277 23.28 -5.81 9.72
CA CYS A 277 24.73 -5.78 9.53
C CYS A 277 25.41 -5.10 10.73
N PRO A 278 26.58 -5.57 11.17
CA PRO A 278 27.36 -4.81 12.13
C PRO A 278 27.98 -3.60 11.43
N THR A 279 27.96 -2.42 12.07
CA THR A 279 28.63 -1.20 11.54
C THR A 279 30.15 -1.33 11.45
N LYS A 280 30.72 -2.26 12.23
CA LYS A 280 32.15 -2.60 12.27
C LYS A 280 32.28 -4.08 12.69
N PRO A 281 33.34 -4.80 12.27
CA PRO A 281 33.53 -6.21 12.63
C PRO A 281 33.45 -6.49 14.14
N GLU A 282 34.00 -5.60 14.97
CA GLU A 282 33.94 -5.69 16.44
C GLU A 282 32.51 -5.71 17.01
N ASN A 283 31.52 -5.19 16.27
CA ASN A 283 30.12 -5.11 16.70
C ASN A 283 29.29 -6.34 16.33
N ALA A 284 29.87 -7.35 15.65
CA ALA A 284 29.16 -8.55 15.21
C ALA A 284 28.41 -9.26 16.34
N HIS A 285 28.95 -9.24 17.56
CA HIS A 285 28.30 -9.84 18.74
C HIS A 285 26.98 -9.16 19.15
N TYR A 286 26.69 -7.93 18.71
CA TYR A 286 25.40 -7.27 18.95
C TYR A 286 24.32 -7.67 17.95
N VAL A 287 24.67 -8.26 16.81
CA VAL A 287 23.72 -8.60 15.75
C VAL A 287 22.67 -9.61 16.22
N PRO A 288 23.02 -10.73 16.89
CA PRO A 288 22.01 -11.67 17.42
C PRO A 288 21.06 -11.03 18.44
N VAL A 289 21.56 -10.10 19.26
CA VAL A 289 20.74 -9.37 20.24
C VAL A 289 19.70 -8.50 19.53
N VAL A 290 20.13 -7.76 18.50
CA VAL A 290 19.23 -6.90 17.72
C VAL A 290 18.27 -7.73 16.86
N GLU A 291 18.71 -8.88 16.35
CA GLU A 291 17.86 -9.85 15.65
C GLU A 291 16.70 -10.32 16.54
N GLU A 292 17.00 -10.71 17.79
CA GLU A 292 15.99 -11.11 18.76
C GLU A 292 14.99 -9.97 19.04
N TRP A 293 15.50 -8.76 19.26
CA TRP A 293 14.67 -7.57 19.49
C TRP A 293 13.74 -7.29 18.32
N LEU A 294 14.26 -7.36 17.10
CA LEU A 294 13.48 -7.12 15.89
C LEU A 294 12.44 -8.23 15.68
N LYS A 295 12.82 -9.51 15.81
CA LYS A 295 11.87 -10.64 15.70
C LYS A 295 10.72 -10.50 16.69
N ASN A 296 11.00 -10.13 17.94
CA ASN A 296 9.95 -9.94 18.94
C ASN A 296 9.10 -8.69 18.69
N ALA A 297 9.70 -7.60 18.21
CA ALA A 297 8.95 -6.42 17.80
C ALA A 297 7.99 -6.72 16.64
N LEU A 298 8.44 -7.46 15.62
CA LEU A 298 7.62 -7.86 14.47
C LEU A 298 6.46 -8.78 14.88
N LYS A 299 6.68 -9.70 15.82
CA LYS A 299 5.62 -10.56 16.39
C LYS A 299 4.61 -9.77 17.23
N SER A 300 5.07 -8.75 17.95
CA SER A 300 4.21 -7.83 18.72
C SER A 300 3.37 -6.93 17.80
N GLY A 301 3.94 -6.57 16.65
CA GLY A 301 3.31 -5.90 15.52
C GLY A 301 4.02 -4.62 15.10
N ILE A 302 4.05 -4.34 13.79
CA ILE A 302 4.67 -3.15 13.19
C ILE A 302 3.71 -2.44 12.23
N GLY A 303 3.91 -1.12 12.07
CA GLY A 303 3.15 -0.30 11.15
C GLY A 303 1.90 0.27 11.80
N SER A 304 0.82 0.36 11.03
CA SER A 304 -0.41 1.01 11.45
C SER A 304 -1.52 -0.01 11.73
N ARG A 305 -2.46 0.37 12.61
CA ARG A 305 -3.60 -0.46 13.03
C ARG A 305 -3.18 -1.77 13.73
N VAL A 306 -2.03 -1.79 14.41
CA VAL A 306 -1.50 -2.96 15.13
C VAL A 306 -2.49 -3.51 16.16
N SER A 307 -3.14 -2.64 16.95
CA SER A 307 -4.18 -3.07 17.91
C SER A 307 -5.38 -3.75 17.25
N GLY A 308 -5.60 -3.54 15.94
CA GLY A 308 -6.63 -4.22 15.14
C GLY A 308 -6.16 -5.53 14.50
N GLY A 309 -4.95 -5.99 14.78
CA GLY A 309 -4.37 -7.21 14.23
C GLY A 309 -3.51 -7.03 12.98
N TYR A 310 -3.31 -5.80 12.49
CA TYR A 310 -2.41 -5.56 11.36
C TYR A 310 -0.94 -5.72 11.77
N GLY A 311 -0.13 -6.15 10.81
CA GLY A 311 1.33 -6.09 10.88
C GLY A 311 1.96 -6.98 11.93
N ARG A 312 1.29 -8.08 12.31
CA ARG A 312 1.85 -9.11 13.20
C ARG A 312 2.50 -10.22 12.40
N ALA A 313 3.78 -10.46 12.69
CA ALA A 313 4.49 -11.60 12.14
C ALA A 313 4.04 -12.91 12.81
N LEU A 314 4.18 -14.05 12.09
CA LEU A 314 3.87 -15.37 12.62
C LEU A 314 4.77 -15.75 13.80
N GLY A 315 4.20 -16.55 14.71
CA GLY A 315 4.84 -16.96 15.96
C GLY A 315 4.45 -16.09 17.15
N GLN A 316 4.83 -16.51 18.36
CA GLN A 316 4.58 -15.76 19.59
C GLN A 316 5.82 -14.95 19.98
N SER A 317 5.62 -13.69 20.39
CA SER A 317 6.67 -12.90 21.02
C SER A 317 7.00 -13.52 22.38
N SER A 318 8.28 -13.63 22.71
CA SER A 318 8.76 -14.36 23.88
C SER A 318 8.28 -13.80 25.23
N LEU A 319 7.74 -12.57 25.27
CA LEU A 319 7.59 -11.80 26.51
C LEU A 319 6.24 -11.06 26.67
N SER A 320 5.18 -11.47 25.97
CA SER A 320 3.83 -11.00 26.35
C SER A 320 3.51 -11.53 27.75
N SER A 321 3.74 -10.70 28.77
CA SER A 321 3.64 -11.08 30.18
C SER A 321 2.24 -11.57 30.57
N GLN A 322 1.20 -11.22 29.81
CA GLN A 322 -0.18 -11.63 30.04
C GLN A 322 -0.88 -11.96 28.69
N SER A 323 -0.83 -13.23 28.27
CA SER A 323 -1.53 -13.72 27.07
C SER A 323 -2.44 -14.91 27.40
N GLN A 324 -3.60 -14.98 26.75
CA GLN A 324 -4.48 -16.14 26.76
C GLN A 324 -5.07 -16.40 25.37
N SER A 325 -5.24 -17.68 25.05
CA SER A 325 -5.81 -18.14 23.80
C SER A 325 -7.17 -18.81 24.03
N TYR A 326 -8.12 -18.57 23.12
CA TYR A 326 -9.46 -19.15 23.15
C TYR A 326 -9.80 -19.74 21.79
N ARG A 327 -10.24 -21.00 21.75
CA ARG A 327 -10.81 -21.58 20.54
C ARG A 327 -12.14 -20.89 20.23
N PHE A 328 -12.39 -20.64 18.96
CA PHE A 328 -13.67 -20.08 18.52
C PHE A 328 -14.21 -20.84 17.31
N GLU A 329 -15.53 -20.80 17.19
CA GLU A 329 -16.27 -21.12 15.99
C GLU A 329 -17.24 -19.96 15.75
N LEU A 330 -17.32 -19.48 14.51
CA LEU A 330 -18.17 -18.37 14.08
C LEU A 330 -18.95 -18.77 12.85
N TRP A 331 -20.27 -18.68 12.96
CA TRP A 331 -21.20 -18.79 11.84
C TRP A 331 -21.73 -17.41 11.47
N THR A 332 -21.61 -17.01 10.21
CA THR A 332 -21.99 -15.67 9.76
C THR A 332 -22.52 -15.69 8.33
N GLN A 333 -23.37 -14.72 7.97
CA GLN A 333 -23.78 -14.50 6.57
C GLN A 333 -22.63 -14.03 5.67
N GLY A 334 -21.47 -13.74 6.26
CA GLY A 334 -20.25 -13.39 5.55
C GLY A 334 -19.61 -12.16 6.17
N MET A 335 -18.29 -12.10 6.03
CA MET A 335 -17.50 -10.92 6.35
C MET A 335 -16.84 -10.48 5.05
N TYR A 336 -16.86 -9.19 4.76
CA TYR A 336 -16.43 -8.71 3.45
C TYR A 336 -15.41 -7.59 3.60
N GLY A 337 -14.46 -7.60 2.67
CA GLY A 337 -13.48 -6.55 2.50
C GLY A 337 -13.89 -5.48 1.53
N SER A 338 -12.96 -5.14 0.64
CA SER A 338 -13.13 -4.19 -0.46
C SER A 338 -14.12 -4.65 -1.54
N GLU A 339 -14.55 -5.92 -1.49
CA GLU A 339 -15.46 -6.57 -2.45
C GLU A 339 -16.71 -7.18 -1.77
N PRO A 340 -17.57 -6.36 -1.13
CA PRO A 340 -18.84 -6.85 -0.59
C PRO A 340 -19.84 -7.19 -1.71
N PRO A 341 -20.88 -8.00 -1.43
CA PRO A 341 -22.02 -8.18 -2.32
C PRO A 341 -22.66 -6.83 -2.66
N SER A 342 -22.85 -6.55 -3.94
CA SER A 342 -23.37 -5.29 -4.45
C SER A 342 -24.05 -5.50 -5.80
N LYS A 343 -24.79 -4.49 -6.27
CA LYS A 343 -25.38 -4.55 -7.62
C LYS A 343 -24.32 -4.68 -8.73
N GLN A 344 -23.11 -4.18 -8.51
CA GLN A 344 -22.02 -4.18 -9.51
C GLN A 344 -21.40 -5.56 -9.73
N ASN A 345 -21.44 -6.44 -8.72
CA ASN A 345 -20.93 -7.81 -8.79
C ASN A 345 -22.06 -8.85 -8.66
N SER A 346 -23.27 -8.52 -9.15
CA SER A 346 -24.43 -9.42 -9.15
C SER A 346 -24.75 -10.01 -7.77
N TRP A 347 -24.58 -9.21 -6.72
CA TRP A 347 -24.73 -9.61 -5.31
C TRP A 347 -23.81 -10.77 -4.89
N ASN A 348 -22.67 -10.91 -5.56
CA ASN A 348 -21.64 -11.87 -5.22
C ASN A 348 -20.42 -11.15 -4.63
N GLY A 349 -20.15 -11.34 -3.34
CA GLY A 349 -18.98 -10.76 -2.65
C GLY A 349 -17.92 -11.80 -2.35
N ASN A 350 -16.68 -11.36 -2.13
CA ASN A 350 -15.58 -12.24 -1.73
C ASN A 350 -15.50 -12.30 -0.19
N PRO A 351 -15.90 -13.41 0.45
CA PRO A 351 -15.90 -13.51 1.91
C PRO A 351 -14.46 -13.60 2.44
N GLU A 352 -14.12 -12.76 3.42
CA GLU A 352 -12.82 -12.72 4.10
C GLU A 352 -13.07 -12.60 5.61
N PHE A 353 -12.51 -13.51 6.40
CA PHE A 353 -12.51 -13.35 7.85
C PHE A 353 -11.65 -12.14 8.23
N ARG A 354 -12.21 -11.23 9.04
CA ARG A 354 -11.51 -10.00 9.44
C ARG A 354 -11.20 -10.01 10.94
N PRO A 355 -9.95 -10.24 11.37
CA PRO A 355 -9.55 -10.18 12.77
C PRO A 355 -9.93 -8.88 13.48
N THR A 356 -9.99 -7.76 12.74
CA THR A 356 -10.47 -6.46 13.25
C THR A 356 -11.90 -6.50 13.79
N ALA A 357 -12.75 -7.38 13.27
CA ALA A 357 -14.13 -7.51 13.72
C ALA A 357 -14.21 -8.05 15.14
N VAL A 358 -13.34 -8.99 15.53
CA VAL A 358 -13.29 -9.49 16.91
C VAL A 358 -13.02 -8.35 17.89
N ARG A 359 -12.04 -7.49 17.58
CA ARG A 359 -11.83 -6.26 18.37
C ARG A 359 -13.05 -5.33 18.34
N GLY A 360 -13.74 -5.22 17.21
CA GLY A 360 -14.98 -4.44 17.08
C GLY A 360 -16.09 -4.93 18.02
N ILE A 361 -16.30 -6.25 18.09
CA ILE A 361 -17.28 -6.89 18.96
C ILE A 361 -16.92 -6.66 20.43
N LEU A 362 -15.64 -6.83 20.81
CA LEU A 362 -15.20 -6.57 22.18
C LEU A 362 -15.39 -5.10 22.58
N ARG A 363 -15.12 -4.15 21.66
CA ARG A 363 -15.40 -2.72 21.88
C ARG A 363 -16.89 -2.42 22.02
N TYR A 364 -17.74 -3.11 21.27
CA TYR A 364 -19.19 -2.98 21.40
C TYR A 364 -19.65 -3.36 22.80
N TRP A 365 -19.29 -4.55 23.27
CA TRP A 365 -19.65 -5.00 24.62
C TRP A 365 -19.05 -4.12 25.71
N PHE A 366 -17.81 -3.67 25.53
CA PHE A 366 -17.21 -2.71 26.45
C PHE A 366 -18.08 -1.47 26.60
N ARG A 367 -18.54 -0.86 25.50
CA ARG A 367 -19.40 0.33 25.54
C ARG A 367 -20.75 0.02 26.17
N ALA A 368 -21.37 -1.11 25.82
CA ALA A 368 -22.66 -1.52 26.35
C ALA A 368 -22.64 -1.60 27.89
N PHE A 369 -21.56 -2.12 28.47
CA PHE A 369 -21.38 -2.14 29.93
C PHE A 369 -20.94 -0.79 30.47
N ALA A 370 -19.90 -0.18 29.89
CA ALA A 370 -19.31 1.04 30.43
C ALA A 370 -20.33 2.18 30.52
N LEU A 371 -21.19 2.35 29.52
CA LEU A 371 -22.23 3.38 29.50
C LEU A 371 -23.34 3.18 30.54
N ARG A 372 -23.40 2.02 31.20
CA ARG A 372 -24.32 1.80 32.34
C ARG A 372 -23.74 2.24 33.67
N PHE A 373 -22.42 2.29 33.79
CA PHE A 373 -21.72 2.57 35.05
C PHE A 373 -20.99 3.92 35.07
N TYR A 374 -20.69 4.47 33.90
CA TYR A 374 -19.88 5.67 33.76
C TYR A 374 -20.51 6.69 32.82
N GLU A 375 -20.20 7.95 33.07
CA GLU A 375 -20.51 9.05 32.16
C GLU A 375 -19.81 8.86 30.79
N PRO A 376 -20.41 9.29 29.68
CA PRO A 376 -19.86 9.09 28.33
C PRO A 376 -18.41 9.54 28.12
N SER A 377 -17.99 10.64 28.76
CA SER A 377 -16.61 11.15 28.67
C SER A 377 -15.59 10.20 29.31
N ILE A 378 -15.97 9.59 30.43
CA ILE A 378 -15.15 8.57 31.13
C ILE A 378 -15.10 7.31 30.26
N CYS A 379 -16.23 6.86 29.70
CA CYS A 379 -16.28 5.72 28.79
C CYS A 379 -15.34 5.90 27.60
N GLN A 380 -15.36 7.07 26.96
CA GLN A 380 -14.50 7.36 25.82
C GLN A 380 -13.01 7.34 26.22
N THR A 381 -12.67 7.94 27.36
CA THR A 381 -11.29 7.96 27.87
C THR A 381 -10.78 6.54 28.18
N LEU A 382 -11.62 5.71 28.80
CA LEU A 382 -11.31 4.31 29.06
C LEU A 382 -11.20 3.51 27.77
N GLU A 383 -12.09 3.71 26.80
CA GLU A 383 -12.04 3.04 25.50
C GLU A 383 -10.73 3.35 24.77
N ASP A 384 -10.36 4.63 24.70
CA ASP A 384 -9.12 5.09 24.06
C ASP A 384 -7.88 4.53 24.77
N THR A 385 -7.92 4.43 26.09
CA THR A 385 -6.81 3.86 26.88
C THR A 385 -6.69 2.36 26.64
N ILE A 386 -7.80 1.62 26.70
CA ILE A 386 -7.82 0.17 26.60
C ILE A 386 -7.53 -0.28 25.17
N PHE A 387 -8.33 0.20 24.21
CA PHE A 387 -8.29 -0.27 22.82
C PHE A 387 -7.40 0.58 21.91
N GLY A 388 -6.97 1.77 22.35
CA GLY A 388 -6.14 2.68 21.56
C GLY A 388 -6.94 3.60 20.64
N LYS A 389 -6.31 4.72 20.27
CA LYS A 389 -6.77 5.70 19.27
C LYS A 389 -5.71 5.88 18.17
N LEU A 390 -5.99 6.70 17.16
CA LEU A 390 -5.10 6.86 16.00
C LEU A 390 -3.65 7.24 16.39
N SER A 391 -3.46 8.01 17.46
CA SER A 391 -2.15 8.48 17.93
C SER A 391 -1.56 7.66 19.09
N GLN A 392 -2.28 6.66 19.59
CA GLN A 392 -1.90 5.97 20.83
C GLN A 392 -2.27 4.49 20.77
N GLN A 393 -1.28 3.63 20.98
CA GLN A 393 -1.48 2.19 21.12
C GLN A 393 -2.32 1.90 22.38
N GLY A 394 -3.27 0.98 22.25
CA GLY A 394 -4.07 0.50 23.38
C GLY A 394 -3.27 -0.35 24.36
N LYS A 395 -3.79 -0.50 25.57
CA LYS A 395 -3.26 -1.43 26.59
C LYS A 395 -3.55 -2.90 26.28
N VAL A 396 -4.37 -3.17 25.27
CA VAL A 396 -4.70 -4.52 24.82
C VAL A 396 -4.43 -4.72 23.34
N SER A 397 -4.19 -5.99 22.98
CA SER A 397 -4.08 -6.44 21.62
C SER A 397 -4.89 -7.71 21.41
N VAL A 398 -5.53 -7.80 20.25
CA VAL A 398 -6.37 -8.93 19.85
C VAL A 398 -5.86 -9.40 18.50
N SER A 399 -5.47 -10.66 18.43
CA SER A 399 -5.08 -11.31 17.18
C SER A 399 -5.83 -12.62 17.02
N VAL A 400 -6.03 -13.03 15.78
CA VAL A 400 -6.73 -14.27 15.45
C VAL A 400 -5.88 -15.08 14.49
N ILE A 401 -5.73 -16.36 14.78
CA ILE A 401 -5.29 -17.36 13.81
C ILE A 401 -6.54 -18.16 13.47
N TYR A 402 -6.95 -18.13 12.22
CA TYR A 402 -8.13 -18.83 11.75
C TYR A 402 -7.72 -19.86 10.70
N ASN A 403 -8.44 -20.98 10.68
CA ASN A 403 -8.32 -21.94 9.62
C ASN A 403 -9.01 -21.38 8.37
N PRO A 404 -8.42 -21.53 7.17
CA PRO A 404 -9.13 -21.25 5.95
C PRO A 404 -10.48 -21.96 5.98
N PRO A 405 -11.57 -21.32 5.53
CA PRO A 405 -12.90 -21.89 5.63
C PRO A 405 -12.90 -23.29 5.02
N SER A 406 -13.21 -24.29 5.85
CA SER A 406 -13.24 -25.69 5.46
C SER A 406 -14.53 -25.98 4.69
N ARG A 407 -14.72 -25.35 3.52
CA ARG A 407 -15.63 -25.68 2.41
C ARG A 407 -15.73 -24.49 1.47
N ILE A 408 -15.38 -24.75 0.21
CA ILE A 408 -15.68 -23.90 -0.93
C ILE A 408 -17.19 -23.99 -1.15
N ASP A 409 -17.78 -22.85 -1.49
CA ASP A 409 -19.19 -22.56 -1.70
C ASP A 409 -20.09 -22.40 -0.46
N PRO A 410 -20.84 -21.28 -0.34
CA PRO A 410 -22.08 -21.31 0.42
C PRO A 410 -22.91 -22.42 -0.21
N TYR A 411 -23.35 -23.41 0.57
CA TYR A 411 -24.28 -24.43 0.09
C TYR A 411 -25.42 -23.74 -0.65
N ARG A 412 -25.43 -23.69 -1.99
CA ARG A 412 -26.67 -23.42 -2.72
C ARG A 412 -27.36 -24.76 -2.87
N TYR A 413 -27.79 -25.32 -1.74
CA TYR A 413 -28.70 -26.46 -1.74
C TYR A 413 -30.11 -25.88 -1.78
N ASP A 414 -30.84 -26.14 -2.87
CA ASP A 414 -32.25 -25.77 -3.02
C ASP A 414 -32.53 -24.24 -2.98
N GLY A 415 -31.60 -23.42 -3.46
CA GLY A 415 -31.77 -21.96 -3.53
C GLY A 415 -31.57 -21.19 -2.21
N ASN A 416 -31.24 -21.88 -1.11
CA ASN A 416 -30.99 -21.25 0.19
C ASN A 416 -29.52 -20.82 0.38
N ILE A 417 -29.29 -19.72 1.10
CA ILE A 417 -27.95 -19.19 1.43
C ILE A 417 -27.55 -19.73 2.81
N TYR A 418 -26.49 -20.53 2.87
CA TYR A 418 -26.00 -21.08 4.14
C TYR A 418 -24.88 -20.21 4.73
N PRO A 419 -24.77 -20.13 6.06
CA PRO A 419 -23.76 -19.32 6.73
C PRO A 419 -22.35 -19.84 6.50
N TYR A 420 -21.39 -18.92 6.38
CA TYR A 420 -19.96 -19.22 6.40
C TYR A 420 -19.52 -19.63 7.80
N ARG A 421 -18.71 -20.69 7.88
CA ARG A 421 -18.08 -21.14 9.12
C ARG A 421 -16.61 -20.74 9.14
N TYR A 422 -16.20 -20.10 10.23
CA TYR A 422 -14.80 -19.84 10.55
C TYR A 422 -14.48 -20.44 11.91
N ASP A 423 -13.31 -21.04 12.05
CA ASP A 423 -12.82 -21.58 13.30
C ASP A 423 -11.32 -21.30 13.48
N GLY A 424 -10.86 -21.36 14.72
CA GLY A 424 -9.45 -21.12 15.03
C GLY A 424 -9.23 -20.69 16.48
N ASN A 425 -8.22 -19.86 16.69
CA ASN A 425 -7.83 -19.36 18.01
C ASN A 425 -7.79 -17.82 18.03
N ILE A 426 -8.48 -17.23 19.01
CA ILE A 426 -8.37 -15.83 19.39
C ILE A 426 -7.29 -15.73 20.46
N TYR A 427 -6.32 -14.84 20.26
CA TYR A 427 -5.28 -14.52 21.21
C TYR A 427 -5.53 -13.14 21.79
N LEU A 428 -5.65 -13.08 23.11
CA LEU A 428 -5.83 -11.87 23.90
C LEU A 428 -4.52 -11.57 24.63
N GLU A 429 -3.98 -10.39 24.40
CA GLU A 429 -2.76 -9.91 25.06
C GLU A 429 -3.04 -8.57 25.74
N ALA A 430 -2.42 -8.35 26.89
CA ALA A 430 -2.52 -7.06 27.56
C ALA A 430 -1.24 -6.69 28.30
N THR A 431 -1.05 -5.38 28.52
CA THR A 431 0.09 -4.87 29.29
C THR A 431 -0.02 -5.17 30.78
N GLU A 432 -1.25 -5.39 31.28
CA GLU A 432 -1.53 -5.62 32.70
C GLU A 432 -2.63 -6.66 32.86
N LYS A 433 -2.56 -7.45 33.94
CA LYS A 433 -3.51 -8.54 34.22
C LYS A 433 -4.97 -8.08 34.26
N ARG A 434 -5.26 -6.89 34.81
CA ARG A 434 -6.62 -6.33 34.87
C ARG A 434 -7.27 -6.15 33.49
N TYR A 435 -6.49 -5.74 32.48
CA TYR A 435 -7.01 -5.55 31.13
C TYR A 435 -7.22 -6.88 30.42
N LEU A 436 -6.36 -7.87 30.66
CA LEU A 436 -6.57 -9.23 30.17
C LEU A 436 -7.85 -9.83 30.77
N SER A 437 -8.07 -9.67 32.08
CA SER A 437 -9.30 -10.11 32.74
C SER A 437 -10.54 -9.44 32.16
N LEU A 438 -10.48 -8.12 31.89
CA LEU A 438 -11.57 -7.42 31.22
C LEU A 438 -11.86 -8.01 29.83
N LEU A 439 -10.84 -8.22 28.99
CA LEU A 439 -11.04 -8.82 27.66
C LEU A 439 -11.66 -10.22 27.74
N LYS A 440 -11.24 -11.04 28.71
CA LYS A 440 -11.84 -12.35 28.95
C LYS A 440 -13.34 -12.24 29.23
N TRP A 441 -13.73 -11.34 30.13
CA TRP A 441 -15.15 -11.10 30.44
C TRP A 441 -15.92 -10.62 29.21
N LEU A 442 -15.37 -9.66 28.46
CA LEU A 442 -15.98 -9.19 27.23
C LEU A 442 -16.17 -10.32 26.22
N LEU A 443 -15.19 -11.23 26.09
CA LEU A 443 -15.27 -12.38 25.19
C LEU A 443 -16.38 -13.36 25.59
N VAL A 444 -16.59 -13.61 26.89
CA VAL A 444 -17.72 -14.44 27.38
C VAL A 444 -19.07 -13.87 26.95
N PHE A 445 -19.23 -12.54 26.90
CA PHE A 445 -20.47 -11.94 26.40
C PHE A 445 -20.62 -12.01 24.87
N THR A 446 -19.55 -12.33 24.13
CA THR A 446 -19.61 -12.54 22.69
C THR A 446 -20.03 -13.95 22.29
N THR A 447 -20.00 -14.90 23.22
CA THR A 447 -20.40 -16.29 22.96
C THR A 447 -21.91 -16.42 23.14
N HIS A 448 -22.56 -17.03 22.16
CA HIS A 448 -23.99 -17.34 22.16
C HIS A 448 -24.19 -18.84 22.15
#